data_AF-A0A1C4NFQ5-F1
#
_entry.id   AF-A0A1C4NFQ5-F1
#
_cell.length_a   1.000
_cell.length_b   1.000
_cell.length_c   1.000
_cell.angle_alpha   90.00
_cell.angle_beta   90.00
_cell.angle_gamma   90.00
#
_symmetry.space_group_name_H-M   'P 1'
#
loop_
_entity.id
_entity.type
_entity.pdbx_description
1 polymer ?
#
loop_
_entity_poly.entity_id
_entity_poly.type
_entity_poly.pdbx_seq_one_letter_code
_entity_poly.pdbx_strand_id
1 'polypeptide(L)'
;MLAPPTGPPALRSSVLTNRRNIVAAVLTALVASLLLFVPMRSAHAADTLLSQGKTATASSTENAGTPASAAVDGNTGTRWSSAAADPQWLQVDLGATDTISSVSLNWEAAYAKSFKIQTSADGTNWTDIYSTTTGAGGNQTVSVNGSGRYVR
;
A
#
# COMPACT_ATOMS: atom_id res chain seq x y z
N MET A 1 74.88 66.85 7.44
CA MET A 1 74.45 67.96 6.57
C MET A 1 74.17 67.32 5.21
N LEU A 2 72.93 67.14 4.76
CA LEU A 2 71.69 67.88 5.01
C LEU A 2 70.45 66.93 5.06
N ALA A 3 69.39 67.32 5.78
CA ALA A 3 68.04 66.73 5.76
C ALA A 3 67.05 67.74 6.38
N PRO A 4 65.72 67.57 6.26
CA PRO A 4 64.86 67.16 5.14
C PRO A 4 63.95 68.34 4.69
N PRO A 5 62.88 68.13 3.89
CA PRO A 5 61.52 68.55 4.33
C PRO A 5 60.38 67.58 3.92
N THR A 6 59.50 67.11 4.82
CA THR A 6 58.12 67.59 5.14
C THR A 6 57.10 67.66 3.97
N GLY A 7 56.02 66.85 4.04
CA GLY A 7 54.76 67.02 3.25
C GLY A 7 53.76 67.98 3.95
N PRO A 8 52.41 67.89 3.80
CA PRO A 8 51.52 67.06 2.94
C PRO A 8 50.70 68.00 1.99
N PRO A 9 49.37 67.91 1.66
CA PRO A 9 48.32 66.86 1.78
C PRO A 9 47.37 66.63 0.54
N ALA A 10 46.42 65.71 0.73
CA ALA A 10 45.10 65.47 0.12
C ALA A 10 44.54 66.30 -1.07
N LEU A 11 43.88 65.62 -2.04
CA LEU A 11 42.40 65.52 -2.11
C LEU A 11 41.84 64.73 -3.32
N ARG A 12 40.59 64.26 -3.13
CA ARG A 12 39.53 63.95 -4.12
C ARG A 12 39.58 62.65 -4.94
N SER A 13 38.47 61.94 -4.80
CA SER A 13 37.97 60.81 -5.58
C SER A 13 37.59 61.18 -7.01
N SER A 14 37.76 60.23 -7.93
CA SER A 14 36.77 60.05 -9.00
C SER A 14 36.71 58.59 -9.48
N VAL A 15 35.49 58.18 -9.80
CA VAL A 15 35.10 56.84 -10.26
C VAL A 15 35.66 56.58 -11.67
N LEU A 16 36.09 55.35 -11.95
CA LEU A 16 35.71 54.66 -13.19
C LEU A 16 35.98 53.15 -13.11
N THR A 17 34.89 52.43 -12.83
CA THR A 17 34.74 50.98 -12.95
C THR A 17 35.28 50.47 -14.28
N ASN A 18 36.38 49.70 -14.28
CA ASN A 18 36.77 48.94 -15.46
C ASN A 18 36.46 47.45 -15.27
N ARG A 19 35.35 47.02 -15.88
CA ARG A 19 34.90 45.63 -15.86
C ARG A 19 35.88 44.76 -16.65
N ARG A 20 36.71 43.99 -15.96
CA ARG A 20 37.45 42.87 -16.57
C ARG A 20 37.08 41.58 -15.86
N ASN A 21 36.21 40.82 -16.54
CA ASN A 21 35.71 39.53 -16.08
C ASN A 21 36.89 38.56 -15.90
N ILE A 22 37.26 38.26 -14.66
CA ILE A 22 38.15 37.13 -14.36
C ILE A 22 37.26 35.91 -14.12
N VAL A 23 36.94 35.21 -15.21
CA VAL A 23 36.46 33.82 -15.13
C VAL A 23 37.69 32.93 -15.13
N ALA A 24 38.11 32.47 -13.94
CA ALA A 24 39.20 31.50 -13.81
C ALA A 24 39.00 30.61 -12.57
N ALA A 25 38.58 29.37 -12.82
CA ALA A 25 38.82 28.17 -12.02
C ALA A 25 38.52 28.18 -10.50
N VAL A 26 37.27 27.86 -10.14
CA VAL A 26 36.98 27.05 -8.94
C VAL A 26 36.10 25.87 -9.38
N LEU A 27 36.73 24.83 -9.95
CA LEU A 27 36.03 23.68 -10.57
C LEU A 27 36.76 22.35 -10.33
N THR A 28 36.89 21.90 -9.08
CA THR A 28 37.10 20.48 -8.68
C THR A 28 36.89 20.24 -7.17
N ALA A 29 35.85 20.80 -6.55
CA ALA A 29 35.69 20.69 -5.09
C ALA A 29 34.26 20.61 -4.51
N LEU A 30 33.21 20.24 -5.28
CA LEU A 30 31.84 20.12 -4.69
C LEU A 30 30.79 19.30 -5.48
N VAL A 31 31.15 18.15 -6.08
CA VAL A 31 30.17 17.28 -6.77
C VAL A 31 30.16 15.82 -6.26
N ALA A 32 31.23 15.37 -5.58
CA ALA A 32 31.44 13.95 -5.27
C ALA A 32 30.90 13.46 -3.90
N SER A 33 30.00 14.20 -3.23
CA SER A 33 29.63 13.89 -1.83
C SER A 33 28.14 14.05 -1.46
N LEU A 34 27.25 14.37 -2.40
CA LEU A 34 25.82 14.59 -2.13
C LEU A 34 24.91 13.45 -2.62
N LEU A 35 25.35 12.18 -2.49
CA LEU A 35 24.57 11.01 -2.93
C LEU A 35 24.45 9.87 -1.90
N LEU A 36 24.88 10.07 -0.64
CA LEU A 36 24.87 9.00 0.39
C LEU A 36 23.64 8.98 1.32
N PHE A 37 22.61 9.79 1.04
CA PHE A 37 21.33 9.73 1.75
C PHE A 37 20.13 9.74 0.80
N VAL A 38 20.09 8.77 -0.11
CA VAL A 38 18.80 8.31 -0.63
C VAL A 38 18.18 7.45 0.48
N PRO A 39 17.11 7.89 1.16
CA PRO A 39 16.37 6.97 2.01
C PRO A 39 15.83 5.87 1.09
N MET A 40 16.30 4.65 1.30
CA MET A 40 15.78 3.48 0.59
C MET A 40 14.36 3.25 1.08
N ARG A 41 13.42 4.00 0.51
CA ARG A 41 11.99 3.73 0.63
C ARG A 41 11.80 2.35 0.02
N SER A 42 11.67 1.33 0.87
CA SER A 42 11.25 0.01 0.43
C SER A 42 10.01 0.23 -0.42
N ALA A 43 10.10 -0.09 -1.71
CA ALA A 43 8.95 -0.09 -2.58
C ALA A 43 8.04 -1.20 -2.06
N HIS A 44 7.05 -0.82 -1.24
CA HIS A 44 5.96 -1.72 -0.90
C HIS A 44 5.27 -2.02 -2.23
N ALA A 45 5.45 -3.23 -2.73
CA ALA A 45 4.58 -3.74 -3.77
C ALA A 45 3.14 -3.65 -3.22
N ALA A 46 2.19 -3.22 -4.05
CA ALA A 46 0.79 -3.26 -3.65
C ALA A 46 0.41 -4.72 -3.35
N ASP A 47 -0.37 -4.93 -2.29
CA ASP A 47 -0.83 -6.28 -1.92
C ASP A 47 -1.54 -6.94 -3.11
N THR A 48 -1.14 -8.17 -3.42
CA THR A 48 -1.71 -8.94 -4.54
C THR A 48 -3.10 -9.45 -4.16
N LEU A 49 -4.12 -9.08 -4.92
CA LEU A 49 -5.48 -9.59 -4.72
C LEU A 49 -5.58 -11.05 -5.20
N LEU A 50 -5.50 -12.00 -4.27
CA LEU A 50 -5.46 -13.44 -4.56
C LEU A 50 -6.78 -14.02 -5.08
N SER A 51 -7.92 -13.41 -4.70
CA SER A 51 -9.26 -14.02 -4.88
C SER A 51 -9.95 -13.68 -6.20
N GLN A 52 -9.57 -12.61 -6.90
CA GLN A 52 -10.34 -12.13 -8.05
C GLN A 52 -10.33 -13.14 -9.22
N GLY A 53 -11.51 -13.42 -9.78
CA GLY A 53 -11.72 -14.36 -10.88
C GLY A 53 -11.49 -15.83 -10.51
N LYS A 54 -11.29 -16.14 -9.23
CA LYS A 54 -11.12 -17.51 -8.74
C LYS A 54 -12.45 -18.26 -8.66
N THR A 55 -12.38 -19.59 -8.58
CA THR A 55 -13.56 -20.43 -8.34
C THR A 55 -14.06 -20.20 -6.92
N ALA A 56 -15.32 -19.80 -6.78
CA ALA A 56 -16.00 -19.68 -5.50
C ALA A 56 -17.20 -20.63 -5.41
N THR A 57 -17.38 -21.26 -4.25
CA THR A 57 -18.51 -22.13 -3.90
C THR A 57 -19.15 -21.65 -2.60
N ALA A 58 -20.36 -22.10 -2.29
CA ALA A 58 -21.04 -21.73 -1.04
C ALA A 58 -21.93 -22.86 -0.53
N SER A 59 -22.30 -22.80 0.74
CA SER A 59 -23.30 -23.69 1.35
C SER A 59 -24.69 -23.54 0.73
N SER A 60 -25.03 -22.34 0.27
CA SER A 60 -26.29 -22.02 -0.39
C SER A 60 -26.18 -20.74 -1.22
N THR A 61 -27.20 -20.45 -2.01
CA THR A 61 -27.42 -19.15 -2.66
C THR A 61 -28.87 -18.76 -2.47
N GLU A 62 -29.15 -17.49 -2.18
CA GLU A 62 -30.52 -16.96 -2.02
C GLU A 62 -31.35 -17.20 -3.28
N ASN A 63 -30.76 -16.92 -4.45
CA ASN A 63 -31.37 -17.14 -5.76
C ASN A 63 -30.26 -17.15 -6.86
N ALA A 64 -30.65 -17.40 -8.11
CA ALA A 64 -29.71 -17.49 -9.23
C ALA A 64 -28.98 -16.18 -9.58
N GLY A 65 -29.49 -15.03 -9.12
CA GLY A 65 -28.87 -13.71 -9.29
C GLY A 65 -27.80 -13.37 -8.25
N THR A 66 -27.62 -14.19 -7.21
CA THR A 66 -26.64 -13.98 -6.13
C THR A 66 -25.66 -15.16 -5.95
N PRO A 67 -25.01 -15.65 -7.03
CA PRO A 67 -24.14 -16.83 -6.98
C PRO A 67 -22.84 -16.57 -6.20
N ALA A 68 -22.19 -17.64 -5.72
CA ALA A 68 -20.91 -17.53 -5.00
C ALA A 68 -19.81 -16.82 -5.81
N SER A 69 -19.78 -17.02 -7.14
CA SER A 69 -18.83 -16.34 -8.05
C SER A 69 -18.92 -14.81 -8.01
N ALA A 70 -20.09 -14.25 -7.69
CA ALA A 70 -20.30 -12.81 -7.61
C ALA A 70 -19.65 -12.16 -6.38
N ALA A 71 -19.06 -12.92 -5.46
CA ALA A 71 -18.23 -12.37 -4.38
C ALA A 71 -16.79 -12.04 -4.83
N VAL A 72 -16.36 -12.53 -6.00
CA VAL A 72 -14.97 -12.47 -6.48
C VAL A 72 -14.81 -12.09 -7.96
N ASP A 73 -15.89 -11.66 -8.63
CA ASP A 73 -15.87 -11.28 -10.04
C ASP A 73 -15.20 -9.92 -10.32
N GLY A 74 -14.97 -9.11 -9.27
CA GLY A 74 -14.39 -7.77 -9.35
C GLY A 74 -15.39 -6.65 -9.58
N ASN A 75 -16.69 -6.92 -9.53
CA ASN A 75 -17.76 -5.95 -9.71
C ASN A 75 -18.48 -5.67 -8.38
N THR A 76 -18.37 -4.46 -7.85
CA THR A 76 -18.99 -4.08 -6.57
C THR A 76 -20.52 -3.91 -6.63
N GLY A 77 -21.13 -4.05 -7.81
CA GLY A 77 -22.59 -4.08 -8.00
C GLY A 77 -23.20 -5.48 -8.02
N THR A 78 -22.39 -6.53 -7.96
CA THR A 78 -22.81 -7.94 -7.83
C THR A 78 -22.39 -8.49 -6.47
N ARG A 79 -23.05 -9.56 -6.01
CA ARG A 79 -22.79 -10.17 -4.71
C ARG A 79 -23.21 -11.63 -4.62
N TRP A 80 -22.56 -12.38 -3.73
CA TRP A 80 -23.17 -13.58 -3.17
C TRP A 80 -24.20 -13.20 -2.09
N SER A 81 -25.23 -14.02 -1.94
CA SER A 81 -26.20 -13.96 -0.84
C SER A 81 -26.62 -15.39 -0.51
N SER A 82 -26.83 -15.70 0.76
CA SER A 82 -27.16 -17.05 1.22
C SER A 82 -28.66 -17.26 1.42
N ALA A 83 -29.09 -18.50 1.63
CA ALA A 83 -30.39 -18.78 2.22
C ALA A 83 -30.47 -18.21 3.65
N ALA A 84 -31.66 -17.79 4.09
CA ALA A 84 -31.92 -17.22 5.41
C ALA A 84 -31.93 -18.28 6.54
N ALA A 85 -30.79 -18.93 6.78
CA ALA A 85 -30.56 -19.91 7.84
C ALA A 85 -29.07 -19.90 8.23
N ASP A 86 -28.74 -20.25 9.47
CA ASP A 86 -27.34 -20.35 9.93
C ASP A 86 -26.95 -21.82 10.21
N PRO A 87 -25.67 -22.21 10.04
CA PRO A 87 -24.56 -21.41 9.50
C PRO A 87 -24.50 -21.43 7.97
N GLN A 88 -23.86 -20.42 7.37
CA GLN A 88 -23.53 -20.36 5.95
C GLN A 88 -22.04 -20.11 5.76
N TRP A 89 -21.50 -20.51 4.61
CA TRP A 89 -20.13 -20.25 4.21
C TRP A 89 -20.04 -19.95 2.70
N LEU A 90 -19.06 -19.14 2.32
CA LEU A 90 -18.59 -18.97 0.96
C LEU A 90 -17.09 -19.26 0.94
N GLN A 91 -16.66 -20.14 0.05
CA GLN A 91 -15.29 -20.62 -0.08
C GLN A 91 -14.71 -20.17 -1.41
N VAL A 92 -13.43 -19.79 -1.43
CA VAL A 92 -12.68 -19.46 -2.64
C VAL A 92 -11.48 -20.40 -2.79
N ASP A 93 -11.29 -20.97 -3.97
CA ASP A 93 -10.09 -21.73 -4.36
C ASP A 93 -9.07 -20.80 -5.00
N LEU A 94 -8.01 -20.44 -4.28
CA LEU A 94 -6.94 -19.56 -4.76
C LEU A 94 -6.10 -20.23 -5.87
N GLY A 95 -6.21 -21.55 -6.05
CA GLY A 95 -5.53 -22.36 -7.07
C GLY A 95 -4.17 -22.89 -6.62
N ALA A 96 -3.52 -22.24 -5.65
CA ALA A 96 -2.29 -22.68 -4.98
C ALA A 96 -2.33 -22.25 -3.51
N THR A 97 -1.45 -22.83 -2.68
CA THR A 97 -1.28 -22.38 -1.30
C THR A 97 -0.54 -21.05 -1.26
N ASP A 98 -1.22 -20.01 -0.78
CA ASP A 98 -0.67 -18.67 -0.59
C ASP A 98 -0.71 -18.24 0.88
N THR A 99 0.02 -17.18 1.22
CA THR A 99 -0.08 -16.52 2.54
C THR A 99 -1.13 -15.42 2.47
N ILE A 100 -2.05 -15.41 3.44
CA ILE A 100 -3.14 -14.44 3.54
C ILE A 100 -2.85 -13.50 4.71
N SER A 101 -2.62 -12.22 4.41
CA SER A 101 -2.36 -11.13 5.37
C SER A 101 -3.62 -10.33 5.73
N SER A 102 -4.61 -10.32 4.83
CA SER A 102 -5.91 -9.67 5.07
C SER A 102 -7.02 -10.27 4.22
N VAL A 103 -8.26 -10.06 4.66
CA VAL A 103 -9.47 -10.29 3.86
C VAL A 103 -10.27 -9.00 3.82
N SER A 104 -10.56 -8.52 2.62
CA SER A 104 -11.46 -7.37 2.41
C SER A 104 -12.86 -7.88 2.12
N LEU A 105 -13.84 -7.40 2.90
CA LEU A 105 -15.25 -7.78 2.82
C LEU A 105 -16.07 -6.54 2.48
N ASN A 106 -16.87 -6.62 1.42
CA ASN A 106 -17.82 -5.57 1.03
C ASN A 106 -19.25 -6.07 1.34
N TRP A 107 -19.75 -5.72 2.52
CA TRP A 107 -21.06 -6.19 2.98
C TRP A 107 -22.21 -5.26 2.59
N GLU A 108 -23.34 -5.89 2.30
CA GLU A 108 -24.65 -5.26 2.16
C GLU A 108 -25.30 -4.91 3.50
N ALA A 109 -26.50 -4.32 3.46
CA ALA A 109 -27.32 -4.05 4.64
C ALA A 109 -27.67 -5.31 5.46
N ALA A 110 -27.77 -6.48 4.80
CA ALA A 110 -27.88 -7.78 5.45
C ALA A 110 -26.49 -8.45 5.48
N TYR A 111 -25.89 -8.57 6.67
CA TYR A 111 -24.51 -9.01 6.85
C TYR A 111 -24.32 -9.89 8.10
N ALA A 112 -23.27 -10.72 8.08
CA ALA A 112 -22.91 -11.54 9.23
C ALA A 112 -22.26 -10.69 10.35
N LYS A 113 -22.90 -10.65 11.52
CA LYS A 113 -22.30 -10.06 12.74
C LYS A 113 -21.34 -11.02 13.42
N SER A 114 -21.68 -12.31 13.43
CA SER A 114 -20.81 -13.38 13.91
C SER A 114 -20.27 -14.15 12.72
N PHE A 115 -18.95 -14.18 12.54
CA PHE A 115 -18.32 -14.93 11.47
C PHE A 115 -16.89 -15.36 11.86
N LYS A 116 -16.35 -16.28 11.08
CA LYS A 116 -14.95 -16.71 11.11
C LYS A 116 -14.33 -16.44 9.75
N ILE A 117 -13.01 -16.37 9.71
CA ILE A 117 -12.24 -16.59 8.48
C ILE A 117 -11.39 -17.82 8.74
N GLN A 118 -11.42 -18.78 7.83
CA GLN A 118 -10.71 -20.05 7.93
C GLN A 118 -9.87 -20.29 6.68
N THR A 119 -8.75 -21.01 6.83
CA THR A 119 -7.96 -21.52 5.69
C THR A 119 -7.89 -23.03 5.66
N SER A 120 -7.65 -23.57 4.47
CA SER A 120 -7.46 -25.00 4.24
C SER A 120 -6.50 -25.27 3.09
N ALA A 121 -5.76 -26.38 3.16
CA ALA A 121 -4.95 -26.89 2.05
C ALA A 121 -5.73 -27.82 1.10
N ASP A 122 -6.82 -28.45 1.59
CA ASP A 122 -7.54 -29.54 0.92
C ASP A 122 -9.06 -29.28 0.77
N GLY A 123 -9.55 -28.13 1.24
CA GLY A 123 -10.95 -27.73 1.20
C GLY A 123 -11.84 -28.46 2.22
N THR A 124 -11.28 -29.37 3.02
CA THR A 124 -12.00 -30.28 3.91
C THR A 124 -11.64 -30.06 5.38
N ASN A 125 -10.34 -29.91 5.68
CA ASN A 125 -9.80 -29.62 7.01
C ASN A 125 -9.52 -28.12 7.13
N TRP A 126 -10.13 -27.47 8.12
CA TRP A 126 -10.15 -26.00 8.22
C TRP A 126 -9.54 -25.51 9.53
N THR A 127 -8.71 -24.46 9.44
CA THR A 127 -8.09 -23.78 10.58
C THR A 127 -8.65 -22.36 10.68
N ASP A 128 -9.17 -21.99 11.85
CA ASP A 128 -9.61 -20.61 12.15
C ASP A 128 -8.40 -19.67 12.17
N ILE A 129 -8.45 -18.60 11.39
CA ILE A 129 -7.45 -17.52 11.38
C ILE A 129 -8.03 -16.16 11.81
N TYR A 130 -9.36 -16.07 11.95
CA TYR A 130 -10.08 -14.96 12.57
C TYR A 130 -11.44 -15.41 13.10
N SER A 131 -11.96 -14.72 14.11
CA SER A 131 -13.35 -14.85 14.55
C SER A 131 -13.85 -13.54 15.18
N THR A 132 -15.15 -13.25 15.02
CA THR A 132 -15.83 -12.14 15.69
C THR A 132 -17.29 -12.48 15.96
N THR A 133 -17.90 -11.77 16.92
CA THR A 133 -19.35 -11.75 17.17
C THR A 133 -19.97 -10.36 16.96
N THR A 134 -19.14 -9.36 16.65
CA THR A 134 -19.53 -7.95 16.54
C THR A 134 -19.00 -7.32 15.25
N GLY A 135 -19.12 -8.05 14.13
CA GLY A 135 -18.79 -7.56 12.79
C GLY A 135 -19.57 -6.30 12.44
N ALA A 136 -18.90 -5.33 11.81
CA ALA A 136 -19.43 -3.98 11.58
C ALA A 136 -20.34 -3.85 10.33
N GLY A 137 -20.35 -4.83 9.43
CA GLY A 137 -20.91 -4.69 8.09
C GLY A 137 -20.06 -3.78 7.19
N GLY A 138 -20.68 -3.19 6.17
CA GLY A 138 -20.05 -2.30 5.18
C GLY A 138 -18.76 -2.82 4.53
N ASN A 139 -17.94 -1.91 4.02
CA ASN A 139 -16.56 -2.20 3.62
C ASN A 139 -15.69 -2.35 4.88
N GLN A 140 -15.12 -3.53 5.09
CA GLN A 140 -14.19 -3.80 6.18
C GLN A 140 -12.99 -4.61 5.69
N THR A 141 -11.80 -4.27 6.18
CA THR A 141 -10.58 -5.06 5.96
C THR A 141 -10.20 -5.72 7.28
N VAL A 142 -10.16 -7.04 7.29
CA VAL A 142 -9.78 -7.84 8.45
C VAL A 142 -8.33 -8.29 8.28
N SER A 143 -7.42 -7.81 9.12
CA SER A 143 -6.06 -8.35 9.18
C SER A 143 -6.08 -9.78 9.72
N VAL A 144 -5.42 -10.69 9.03
CA VAL A 144 -5.32 -12.11 9.41
C VAL A 144 -3.89 -12.60 9.25
N ASN A 145 -3.59 -13.77 9.80
CA ASN A 145 -2.32 -14.45 9.54
C ASN A 145 -2.61 -15.94 9.33
N GLY A 146 -2.52 -16.38 8.09
CA GLY A 146 -2.82 -17.75 7.70
C GLY A 146 -2.22 -18.11 6.35
N SER A 147 -2.22 -19.39 6.03
CA SER A 147 -1.90 -19.87 4.69
C SER A 147 -2.79 -21.05 4.34
N GLY A 148 -3.10 -21.18 3.05
CA GLY A 148 -3.94 -22.22 2.50
C GLY A 148 -4.18 -22.02 1.01
N ARG A 149 -4.68 -23.06 0.35
CA ARG A 149 -5.22 -22.97 -1.00
C ARG A 149 -6.65 -22.44 -1.01
N TYR A 150 -7.38 -22.70 0.06
CA TYR A 150 -8.76 -22.28 0.22
C TYR A 150 -8.90 -21.32 1.40
N VAL A 151 -9.79 -20.34 1.23
CA VAL A 151 -10.28 -19.44 2.28
C VAL A 151 -11.80 -19.48 2.32
N ARG A 152 -12.40 -19.37 3.50
CA ARG A 152 -13.86 -19.20 3.71
C ARG A 152 -14.17 -18.42 4.99
#